data_AF-A0A2S1QUP1-F1
#
_entry.id   AF-A0A2S1QUP1-F1
#
_cell.length_a   1.000
_cell.length_b   1.000
_cell.length_c   1.000
_cell.angle_alpha   90.00
_cell.angle_beta   90.00
_cell.angle_gamma   90.00
#
_symmetry.space_group_name_H-M   'P 1'
#
loop_
_entity.id
_entity.type
_entity.pdbx_description
1 polymer ?
#
loop_
_entity_poly.entity_id
_entity_poly.type
_entity_poly.pdbx_seq_one_letter_code
_entity_poly.pdbx_strand_id
1 'polypeptide(L)'
;MAKKKSKSGINNFFDKFAAKVTKATGSSSVFAIALLIVIVWGISGPIFDYSETWQLVINTGTTIITFLMVFVIQKSQNKDSLAIQLKLNELVACNELASNRLIDIEDMTEEEMEIIKKYYCKLGELSKKGQNLHESHSLDEAEENNEVKSKSKKIRQDVISKKASPKETANKKPSGK
;
A
#
# COMPACT_ATOMS: atom_id res chain seq x y z
N MET A 1 29.47 -11.14 10.30
CA MET A 1 29.42 -11.13 8.81
C MET A 1 28.25 -11.98 8.34
N ALA A 2 27.11 -11.38 8.01
CA ALA A 2 25.94 -12.10 7.49
C ALA A 2 25.97 -12.07 5.95
N LYS A 3 26.15 -13.24 5.34
CA LYS A 3 26.24 -13.45 3.89
C LYS A 3 24.85 -13.23 3.27
N LYS A 4 24.61 -12.06 2.66
CA LYS A 4 23.41 -11.75 1.87
C LYS A 4 23.40 -12.65 0.64
N LYS A 5 22.80 -13.85 0.75
CA LYS A 5 22.68 -14.80 -0.36
C LYS A 5 21.84 -14.17 -1.47
N SER A 6 22.40 -14.21 -2.68
CA SER A 6 21.74 -13.94 -3.95
C SER A 6 20.39 -14.68 -4.05
N LYS A 7 19.30 -13.97 -3.77
CA LYS A 7 17.91 -14.35 -4.07
C LYS A 7 17.30 -13.43 -5.14
N SER A 8 18.14 -12.79 -5.96
CA SER A 8 17.71 -11.67 -6.82
C SER A 8 17.30 -12.09 -8.23
N GLY A 9 17.95 -13.08 -8.84
CA GLY A 9 17.74 -13.40 -10.27
C GLY A 9 16.35 -13.99 -10.59
N ILE A 10 15.96 -15.05 -9.88
CA ILE A 10 14.70 -15.78 -10.14
C ILE A 10 13.48 -14.94 -9.76
N ASN A 11 13.54 -14.24 -8.62
CA ASN A 11 12.46 -13.35 -8.19
C ASN A 11 12.26 -12.19 -9.17
N ASN A 12 13.33 -11.53 -9.62
CA ASN A 12 13.20 -10.46 -10.61
C ASN A 12 12.69 -10.96 -11.96
N PHE A 13 13.05 -12.17 -12.39
CA PHE A 13 12.54 -12.74 -13.64
C PHE A 13 11.05 -13.06 -13.53
N PHE A 14 10.64 -13.74 -12.47
CA PHE A 14 9.23 -14.07 -12.24
C PHE A 14 8.38 -12.80 -12.07
N ASP A 15 8.87 -11.79 -11.37
CA ASP A 15 8.18 -10.50 -11.22
C ASP A 15 7.96 -9.81 -12.58
N LYS A 16 8.98 -9.78 -13.44
CA LYS A 16 8.88 -9.20 -14.79
C LYS A 16 7.98 -10.02 -15.71
N PHE A 17 8.05 -11.34 -15.62
CA PHE A 17 7.20 -12.24 -16.38
C PHE A 17 5.74 -12.08 -15.96
N ALA A 18 5.43 -12.15 -14.66
CA ALA A 18 4.09 -11.99 -14.13
C ALA A 18 3.49 -10.64 -14.53
N ALA A 19 4.24 -9.55 -14.38
CA ALA A 19 3.78 -8.22 -14.79
C ALA A 19 3.49 -8.14 -16.31
N LYS A 20 4.32 -8.77 -17.14
CA LYS A 20 4.12 -8.80 -18.60
C LYS A 20 2.90 -9.65 -18.98
N VAL A 21 2.73 -10.82 -18.35
CA VAL A 21 1.59 -11.70 -18.57
C VAL A 21 0.30 -11.01 -18.14
N THR A 22 0.22 -10.46 -16.93
CA THR A 22 -0.97 -9.74 -16.45
C THR A 22 -1.33 -8.57 -17.34
N LYS A 23 -0.34 -7.79 -17.82
CA LYS A 23 -0.58 -6.69 -18.77
C LYS A 23 -1.07 -7.19 -20.12
N ALA A 24 -0.52 -8.31 -20.62
CA ALA A 24 -0.94 -8.90 -21.88
C ALA A 24 -2.36 -9.46 -21.79
N THR A 25 -2.68 -10.21 -20.74
CA THR A 25 -4.02 -10.81 -20.54
C THR A 25 -5.11 -9.78 -20.30
N GLY A 26 -4.77 -8.58 -19.82
CA GLY A 26 -5.71 -7.45 -19.71
C GLY A 26 -5.94 -6.66 -21.00
N SER A 27 -5.21 -6.95 -22.08
CA SER A 27 -5.33 -6.22 -23.36
C SER A 27 -6.43 -6.79 -24.26
N SER A 28 -7.24 -5.90 -24.86
CA SER A 28 -8.30 -6.27 -25.81
C SER A 28 -7.79 -7.08 -27.01
N SER A 29 -6.56 -6.81 -27.48
CA SER A 29 -5.97 -7.53 -28.61
C SER A 29 -5.66 -9.00 -28.27
N VAL A 30 -5.21 -9.27 -27.04
CA VAL A 30 -4.91 -10.64 -26.60
C VAL A 30 -6.18 -11.44 -26.38
N PHE A 31 -7.23 -10.79 -25.86
CA PHE A 31 -8.55 -11.40 -25.75
C PHE A 31 -9.10 -11.82 -27.14
N ALA A 32 -8.99 -10.94 -28.15
CA ALA A 32 -9.42 -11.27 -29.50
C ALA A 32 -8.65 -12.46 -30.10
N ILE A 33 -7.33 -12.53 -29.86
CA ILE A 33 -6.49 -13.65 -30.29
C ILE A 33 -6.90 -14.94 -29.57
N ALA A 34 -7.11 -14.89 -28.25
CA ALA A 34 -7.55 -16.04 -27.46
C ALA A 34 -8.91 -16.57 -27.94
N LEU A 35 -9.85 -15.67 -28.24
CA LEU A 35 -11.15 -16.03 -28.79
C LEU A 35 -11.02 -16.70 -30.16
N LEU A 36 -10.17 -16.17 -31.04
CA LEU A 36 -9.87 -16.78 -32.34
C LEU A 36 -9.31 -18.20 -32.18
N ILE A 37 -8.40 -18.41 -31.24
CA ILE A 37 -7.84 -19.74 -30.95
C ILE A 37 -8.94 -20.71 -30.53
N VAL A 38 -9.85 -20.29 -29.64
CA VAL A 38 -10.99 -21.12 -29.20
C VAL A 38 -11.93 -21.44 -30.38
N ILE A 39 -12.20 -20.47 -31.25
CA ILE A 39 -13.03 -20.68 -32.44
C ILE A 39 -12.37 -21.68 -33.41
N VAL A 40 -11.08 -21.51 -33.72
CA VAL A 40 -10.33 -22.42 -34.59
C VAL A 40 -10.29 -23.83 -33.99
N TRP A 41 -10.14 -23.95 -32.67
CA TRP A 41 -10.22 -25.23 -31.98
C TRP A 41 -11.61 -25.87 -32.10
N GLY A 42 -12.68 -25.09 -31.93
CA GLY A 42 -14.06 -25.55 -32.13
C GLY A 42 -14.32 -26.06 -33.55
N ILE A 43 -13.80 -25.36 -34.56
CA ILE A 43 -13.92 -25.73 -35.98
C ILE A 43 -13.08 -26.95 -36.34
N SER A 44 -12.00 -27.25 -35.61
CA SER A 44 -11.25 -28.50 -35.81
C SER A 44 -11.99 -29.73 -35.26
N GLY A 45 -12.97 -29.55 -34.37
CA GLY A 45 -13.75 -30.63 -33.75
C GLY A 45 -14.35 -31.66 -34.72
N PRO A 46 -15.04 -31.26 -35.81
CA PRO A 46 -15.58 -32.18 -36.82
C PRO A 46 -14.53 -33.02 -37.54
N ILE A 47 -13.27 -32.58 -37.62
CA ILE A 47 -12.16 -33.35 -38.22
C ILE A 47 -11.76 -34.52 -37.29
N PHE A 48 -11.96 -34.35 -35.99
CA PHE A 48 -11.62 -35.32 -34.95
C PHE A 48 -12.85 -36.02 -34.35
N ASP A 49 -14.01 -35.95 -35.04
CA ASP A 49 -15.29 -36.50 -34.60
C ASP A 49 -15.68 -36.12 -33.15
N TYR A 50 -15.26 -34.94 -32.68
CA TYR A 50 -15.41 -34.51 -31.29
C TYR A 50 -14.94 -35.55 -30.25
N SER A 51 -13.86 -36.26 -30.57
CA SER A 51 -13.31 -37.35 -29.74
C SER A 51 -13.02 -36.95 -28.29
N GLU A 52 -13.01 -37.96 -27.41
CA GLU A 52 -12.62 -37.81 -26.01
C GLU A 52 -11.23 -37.16 -25.86
N THR A 53 -10.28 -37.48 -26.73
CA THR A 53 -8.95 -36.86 -26.72
C THR A 53 -9.00 -35.38 -27.09
N TRP A 54 -9.83 -34.99 -28.05
CA TRP A 54 -10.02 -33.60 -28.45
C TRP A 54 -10.61 -32.76 -27.29
N GLN A 55 -11.58 -33.30 -26.54
CA GLN A 55 -12.13 -32.64 -25.35
C GLN A 55 -11.15 -32.61 -24.17
N LEU A 56 -10.42 -33.71 -23.96
CA LEU A 56 -9.44 -33.83 -22.89
C LEU A 56 -8.33 -32.78 -23.02
N VAL A 57 -7.81 -32.54 -24.23
CA VAL A 57 -6.71 -31.59 -24.45
C VAL A 57 -7.09 -30.17 -24.01
N ILE A 58 -8.29 -29.69 -24.36
CA ILE A 58 -8.71 -28.33 -23.98
C ILE A 58 -9.04 -28.23 -22.49
N ASN A 59 -9.70 -29.24 -21.91
CA ASN A 59 -10.04 -29.26 -20.49
C ASN A 59 -8.79 -29.34 -19.61
N THR A 60 -7.88 -30.27 -19.92
CA THR A 60 -6.63 -30.42 -19.18
C THR A 60 -5.72 -29.21 -19.38
N GLY A 61 -5.58 -28.71 -20.62
CA GLY A 61 -4.77 -27.53 -20.92
C GLY A 61 -5.25 -26.28 -20.20
N THR A 62 -6.55 -26.00 -20.26
CA THR A 62 -7.15 -24.84 -19.60
C THR A 62 -7.03 -24.94 -18.09
N THR A 63 -7.16 -26.14 -17.51
CA THR A 63 -7.00 -26.35 -16.07
C THR A 63 -5.57 -26.01 -15.60
N ILE A 64 -4.56 -26.50 -16.32
CA ILE A 64 -3.15 -26.20 -16.01
C ILE A 64 -2.88 -24.70 -16.16
N ILE A 65 -3.34 -24.08 -17.25
CA ILE A 65 -3.17 -22.64 -17.48
C ILE A 65 -3.84 -21.85 -16.36
N THR A 66 -5.06 -22.19 -15.99
CA THR A 66 -5.82 -21.51 -14.93
C THR A 66 -5.11 -21.65 -13.59
N PHE A 67 -4.62 -22.84 -13.26
CA PHE A 67 -3.84 -23.07 -12.04
C PHE A 67 -2.59 -22.18 -11.99
N LEU A 68 -1.83 -22.12 -13.08
CA LEU A 68 -0.66 -21.23 -13.19
C LEU A 68 -1.06 -19.75 -13.14
N MET A 69 -2.17 -19.38 -13.77
CA MET A 69 -2.70 -18.02 -13.83
C MET A 69 -3.00 -17.49 -12.43
N VAL A 70 -3.56 -18.31 -11.52
CA VAL A 70 -3.83 -17.90 -10.14
C VAL A 70 -2.56 -17.43 -9.45
N PHE A 71 -1.45 -18.15 -9.57
CA PHE A 71 -0.17 -17.73 -8.97
C PHE A 71 0.40 -16.47 -9.62
N VAL A 72 0.28 -16.34 -10.95
CA VAL A 72 0.72 -15.14 -11.69
C VAL A 72 -0.07 -13.91 -11.23
N ILE A 73 -1.39 -14.02 -11.12
CA ILE A 73 -2.28 -12.98 -10.65
C ILE A 73 -1.96 -12.62 -9.20
N GLN A 74 -1.89 -13.61 -8.30
CA GLN A 74 -1.57 -13.40 -6.89
C GLN A 74 -0.23 -12.68 -6.72
N LYS A 75 0.78 -13.05 -7.52
CA LYS A 75 2.08 -12.38 -7.49
C LYS A 75 2.01 -10.92 -7.92
N SER A 76 1.30 -10.63 -9.01
CA SER A 76 1.10 -9.25 -9.49
C SER A 76 0.33 -8.42 -8.46
N GLN A 77 -0.76 -8.98 -7.93
CA GLN A 77 -1.61 -8.34 -6.93
C GLN A 77 -0.84 -8.05 -5.64
N ASN A 78 -0.04 -8.98 -5.14
CA ASN A 78 0.74 -8.77 -3.92
C ASN A 78 1.69 -7.56 -4.02
N LYS A 79 2.31 -7.36 -5.20
CA LYS A 79 3.17 -6.22 -5.44
C LYS A 79 2.39 -4.90 -5.57
N ASP A 80 1.25 -4.93 -6.23
CA ASP A 80 0.40 -3.74 -6.42
C ASP A 80 -0.23 -3.30 -5.09
N SER A 81 -0.66 -4.24 -4.25
CA SER A 81 -1.11 -3.96 -2.88
C SER A 81 -0.04 -3.21 -2.09
N LEU A 82 1.20 -3.73 -2.03
CA LEU A 82 2.30 -3.07 -1.32
C LEU A 82 2.59 -1.65 -1.85
N ALA A 83 2.45 -1.42 -3.15
CA ALA A 83 2.63 -0.09 -3.73
C ALA A 83 1.52 0.88 -3.31
N ILE A 84 0.27 0.40 -3.20
CA ILE A 84 -0.87 1.21 -2.70
C ILE A 84 -0.64 1.57 -1.24
N GLN A 85 -0.24 0.61 -0.42
CA GLN A 85 0.10 0.76 0.98
C GLN A 85 1.13 1.86 1.23
N LEU A 86 2.26 1.79 0.52
CA LEU A 86 3.32 2.81 0.62
C LEU A 86 2.84 4.20 0.19
N LYS A 87 2.03 4.29 -0.87
CA LYS A 87 1.46 5.58 -1.32
C LYS A 87 0.49 6.17 -0.30
N LEU A 88 -0.33 5.35 0.35
CA LEU A 88 -1.25 5.78 1.41
C LEU A 88 -0.47 6.23 2.65
N ASN A 89 0.57 5.48 3.04
CA ASN A 89 1.43 5.85 4.16
C ASN A 89 2.11 7.21 3.93
N GLU A 90 2.61 7.48 2.71
CA GLU A 90 3.17 8.79 2.36
C GLU A 90 2.12 9.92 2.48
N LEU A 91 0.88 9.70 2.01
CA LEU A 91 -0.20 10.69 2.12
C LEU A 91 -0.62 10.96 3.57
N VAL A 92 -0.67 9.93 4.41
CA VAL A 92 -0.97 10.08 5.85
C VAL A 92 0.17 10.83 6.54
N ALA A 93 1.43 10.45 6.26
CA ALA A 93 2.60 11.11 6.84
C ALA A 93 2.71 12.59 6.46
N CYS A 94 2.27 12.97 5.25
CA CYS A 94 2.26 14.36 4.79
C CYS A 94 1.12 15.20 5.39
N ASN A 95 0.09 14.58 5.98
CA ASN A 95 -1.03 15.29 6.59
C ASN A 95 -0.75 15.56 8.07
N GLU A 96 -0.44 16.82 8.40
CA GLU A 96 -0.07 17.25 9.75
C GLU A 96 -1.16 17.05 10.83
N LEU A 97 -2.42 16.86 10.42
CA LEU A 97 -3.55 16.59 11.31
C LEU A 97 -3.92 15.11 11.36
N ALA A 98 -3.34 14.28 10.49
CA ALA A 98 -3.55 12.84 10.53
C ALA A 98 -2.65 12.21 11.60
N SER A 99 -3.20 11.26 12.36
CA SER A 99 -2.44 10.57 13.39
C SER A 99 -1.52 9.53 12.73
N ASN A 100 -0.20 9.71 12.90
CA ASN A 100 0.83 8.78 12.45
C ASN A 100 0.66 7.34 13.01
N ARG A 101 -0.23 7.12 13.97
CA ARG A 101 -0.55 5.79 14.52
C ARG A 101 -1.24 4.85 13.51
N LEU A 102 -1.77 5.37 12.39
CA LEU A 102 -2.35 4.57 11.31
C LEU A 102 -1.35 4.20 10.22
N ILE A 103 -0.14 4.76 10.26
CA ILE A 103 0.92 4.40 9.30
C ILE A 103 1.30 2.95 9.57
N ASP A 104 1.42 2.17 8.49
CA ASP A 104 1.84 0.76 8.54
C ASP A 104 0.88 -0.19 9.29
N ILE A 105 -0.42 0.13 9.28
CA ILE A 105 -1.45 -0.64 10.00
C ILE A 105 -1.55 -2.10 9.55
N GLU A 106 -1.13 -2.45 8.32
CA GLU A 106 -1.16 -3.83 7.83
C GLU A 106 -0.06 -4.74 8.40
N ASP A 107 1.01 -4.17 8.91
CA ASP A 107 2.10 -4.90 9.55
C ASP A 107 1.89 -5.02 11.08
N MET A 108 0.83 -4.40 11.61
CA MET A 108 0.45 -4.49 13.02
C MET A 108 -0.11 -5.87 13.37
N THR A 109 0.13 -6.30 14.60
CA THR A 109 -0.54 -7.49 15.14
C THR A 109 -2.03 -7.25 15.35
N GLU A 110 -2.83 -8.32 15.41
CA GLU A 110 -4.27 -8.24 15.65
C GLU A 110 -4.61 -7.49 16.96
N GLU A 111 -3.81 -7.73 18.01
CA GLU A 111 -3.95 -7.08 19.32
C GLU A 111 -3.73 -5.55 19.22
N GLU A 112 -2.70 -5.12 18.49
CA GLU A 112 -2.42 -3.70 18.23
C GLU A 112 -3.52 -3.04 17.40
N MET A 113 -4.04 -3.74 16.39
CA MET A 113 -5.15 -3.26 15.56
C MET A 113 -6.43 -3.07 16.38
N GLU A 114 -6.73 -3.98 17.32
CA GLU A 114 -7.89 -3.86 18.20
C GLU A 114 -7.79 -2.65 19.14
N ILE A 115 -6.59 -2.37 19.66
CA ILE A 115 -6.33 -1.18 20.50
C ILE A 115 -6.54 0.11 19.69
N ILE A 116 -6.02 0.17 18.46
CA ILE A 116 -6.19 1.30 17.54
C ILE A 116 -7.67 1.51 17.23
N LYS A 117 -8.39 0.43 16.90
CA LYS A 117 -9.83 0.46 16.62
C LYS A 117 -10.63 0.99 17.82
N LYS A 118 -10.35 0.51 19.04
CA LYS A 118 -11.01 1.00 20.28
C LYS A 118 -10.77 2.50 20.48
N TYR A 119 -9.55 2.98 20.25
CA TYR A 119 -9.23 4.40 20.34
C TYR A 119 -10.05 5.24 19.35
N TYR A 120 -10.11 4.86 18.07
CA TYR A 120 -10.86 5.61 17.06
C TYR A 120 -12.38 5.52 17.23
N CYS A 121 -12.91 4.37 17.64
CA CYS A 121 -14.32 4.26 18.01
C CYS A 121 -14.67 5.22 19.15
N LYS A 122 -13.84 5.28 20.19
CA LYS A 122 -14.04 6.20 21.31
C LYS A 122 -13.91 7.66 20.90
N LEU A 123 -12.97 7.99 20.02
CA LEU A 123 -12.83 9.34 19.46
C LEU A 123 -14.07 9.75 18.64
N GLY A 124 -14.60 8.84 17.82
CA GLY A 124 -15.84 9.06 17.07
C GLY A 124 -17.07 9.24 17.97
N GLU A 125 -17.16 8.48 19.07
CA GLU A 125 -18.21 8.68 20.08
C GLU A 125 -18.10 10.03 20.77
N LEU A 126 -16.89 10.46 21.15
CA LEU A 126 -16.65 11.77 21.75
C LEU A 126 -16.99 12.91 20.77
N SER A 127 -16.66 12.76 19.49
CA SER A 127 -17.05 13.74 18.46
C SER A 127 -18.55 13.82 18.25
N LYS A 128 -19.29 12.70 18.37
CA LYS A 128 -20.76 12.69 18.31
C LYS A 128 -21.40 13.28 19.56
N LYS A 129 -20.82 13.04 20.75
CA LYS A 129 -21.29 13.61 22.03
C LYS A 129 -20.96 15.10 22.16
N GLY A 130 -19.87 15.58 21.55
CA GLY A 130 -19.50 16.98 21.47
C GLY A 130 -20.30 17.80 20.44
N GLN A 131 -21.16 17.17 19.65
CA GLN A 131 -22.14 17.86 18.80
C GLN A 131 -23.49 17.95 19.51
N ASN A 132 -23.53 18.61 20.68
CA ASN A 132 -24.76 19.25 21.10
C ASN A 132 -24.97 20.48 20.22
N LEU A 133 -25.97 20.42 19.35
CA LEU A 133 -26.35 21.46 18.39
C LEU A 133 -26.78 22.81 19.05
N HIS A 134 -26.62 22.96 20.38
CA HIS A 134 -27.08 24.12 21.13
C HIS A 134 -26.08 24.70 22.14
N GLU A 135 -24.83 24.22 22.22
CA GLU A 135 -23.80 24.90 23.00
C GLU A 135 -23.04 25.89 22.12
N SER A 136 -23.45 27.16 22.18
CA SER A 136 -22.61 28.27 21.74
C SER A 136 -21.34 28.25 22.59
N HIS A 137 -20.23 27.75 22.03
CA HIS A 137 -18.91 27.86 22.64
C HIS A 137 -18.71 29.29 23.15
N SER A 138 -18.50 29.44 24.46
CA SER A 138 -18.22 30.76 25.03
C SER A 138 -16.93 31.29 24.39
N LEU A 139 -16.80 32.61 24.31
CA LEU A 139 -15.62 33.27 23.75
C LEU A 139 -14.30 32.78 24.40
N ASP A 140 -14.39 32.30 25.64
CA ASP A 140 -13.28 31.73 26.42
C ASP A 140 -12.71 30.43 25.82
N GLU A 141 -13.55 29.52 25.28
CA GLU A 141 -13.07 28.28 24.62
C GLU A 141 -12.49 28.55 23.22
N ALA A 142 -12.99 29.58 22.54
CA ALA A 142 -12.43 30.03 21.28
C ALA A 142 -11.04 30.65 21.50
N GLU A 143 -10.87 31.42 22.58
CA GLU A 143 -9.57 31.96 22.99
C GLU A 143 -8.59 30.87 23.42
N GLU A 144 -9.01 29.89 24.23
CA GLU A 144 -8.14 28.80 24.66
C GLU A 144 -7.65 27.94 23.47
N ASN A 145 -8.54 27.61 22.54
CA ASN A 145 -8.15 26.90 21.31
C ASN A 145 -7.21 27.72 20.43
N ASN A 146 -7.39 29.04 20.37
CA ASN A 146 -6.49 29.93 19.61
C ASN A 146 -5.14 30.08 20.31
N GLU A 147 -5.11 30.11 21.64
CA GLU A 147 -3.89 30.13 22.44
C GLU A 147 -3.08 28.84 22.24
N VAL A 148 -3.72 27.68 22.28
CA VAL A 148 -3.07 26.37 22.05
C VAL A 148 -2.51 26.30 20.63
N LYS A 149 -3.26 26.79 19.62
CA LYS A 149 -2.78 26.92 18.23
C LYS A 149 -1.62 27.90 18.08
N SER A 150 -1.60 28.99 18.86
CA SER A 150 -0.50 29.97 18.82
C SER A 150 0.78 29.43 19.49
N LYS A 151 0.65 28.73 20.62
CA LYS A 151 1.76 28.11 21.36
C LYS A 151 2.40 26.98 20.54
N SER A 152 1.58 26.12 19.94
CA SER A 152 2.05 25.06 19.04
C SER A 152 2.74 25.60 17.78
N LYS A 153 2.23 26.68 17.16
CA LYS A 153 2.92 27.36 16.05
C LYS A 153 4.28 27.93 16.47
N LYS A 154 4.38 28.58 17.63
CA LYS A 154 5.65 29.12 18.16
C LYS A 154 6.68 28.02 18.39
N ILE A 155 6.30 26.94 19.07
CA ILE A 155 7.18 25.78 19.32
C ILE A 155 7.69 25.22 18.00
N ARG A 156 6.81 25.08 17.01
CA ARG A 156 7.19 24.57 15.69
C ARG A 156 8.17 25.48 14.97
N GLN A 157 7.97 26.80 15.06
CA GLN A 157 8.86 27.80 14.46
C GLN A 157 10.23 27.83 15.15
N ASP A 158 10.27 27.63 16.47
CA ASP A 158 11.52 27.51 17.24
C ASP A 158 12.29 26.23 16.92
N VAL A 159 11.59 25.10 16.76
CA VAL A 159 12.20 23.83 16.34
C VAL A 159 12.78 23.93 14.93
N ILE A 160 12.05 24.57 14.01
CA ILE A 160 12.52 24.80 12.64
C ILE A 160 13.73 25.75 12.63
N SER A 161 13.69 26.84 13.41
CA SER A 161 14.80 27.80 13.55
C SER A 161 16.06 27.18 14.16
N LYS A 162 15.92 26.36 15.21
CA LYS A 162 17.04 25.60 15.80
C LYS A 162 17.63 24.56 14.86
N LYS A 163 16.81 23.95 14.00
CA LYS A 163 17.27 22.97 13.01
C LYS A 163 17.98 23.64 11.81
N ALA A 164 17.71 24.92 11.56
CA ALA A 164 18.30 25.72 10.48
C ALA A 164 19.63 26.42 10.84
N SER A 165 20.02 26.47 12.12
CA SER A 165 21.33 27.04 12.54
C SER A 165 22.42 25.95 12.56
N PRO A 166 23.46 26.03 11.69
CA PRO A 166 24.58 25.09 11.70
C PRO A 166 25.40 25.22 12.99
N LYS A 167 25.76 24.09 13.60
CA LYS A 167 26.66 24.03 14.77
C LYS A 167 27.99 24.73 14.47
N GLU A 168 28.20 25.89 15.07
CA GLU A 168 29.52 26.52 15.19
C GLU A 168 30.39 25.64 16.10
N THR A 169 31.37 24.99 15.48
CA THR A 169 32.36 24.15 16.13
C THR A 169 33.40 25.07 16.78
N ALA A 170 33.16 25.42 18.04
CA ALA A 170 34.15 26.11 18.87
C ALA A 170 35.32 25.16 19.19
N ASN A 171 36.35 25.24 18.36
CA ASN A 171 37.68 24.70 18.59
C ASN A 171 38.30 25.38 19.83
N LYS A 172 38.35 24.68 20.97
CA LYS A 172 39.26 25.01 22.07
C LYS A 172 40.39 23.98 22.09
N LYS A 173 41.52 24.35 21.47
CA LYS A 173 42.82 23.71 21.66
C LYS A 173 43.33 24.03 23.07
N PRO A 174 43.79 23.06 23.88
CA PRO A 174 44.34 23.36 25.20
C PRO A 174 45.76 23.92 25.07
N SER A 175 46.08 24.81 26.01
CA SER A 175 47.37 25.49 26.18
C SER A 175 48.50 24.54 26.62
N GLY A 176 49.71 24.76 26.08
CA GLY A 176 50.97 24.62 26.83
C GLY A 176 51.88 23.43 26.52
N LYS A 177 52.90 23.65 25.69
CA LYS A 177 54.33 23.75 26.06
C LYS A 177 55.18 23.98 24.82
#